data_AF-A0A5D8QB97-F1
#
_entry.id   AF-A0A5D8QB97-F1
#
_cell.length_a   1.000
_cell.length_b   1.000
_cell.length_c   1.000
_cell.angle_alpha   90.00
_cell.angle_beta   90.00
_cell.angle_gamma   90.00
#
_symmetry.space_group_name_H-M   'P 1'
#
loop_
_entity.id
_entity.type
_entity.pdbx_description
1 polymer ?
#
loop_
_entity_poly.entity_id
_entity_poly.type
_entity_poly.pdbx_seq_one_letter_code
_entity_poly.pdbx_strand_id
1 'polypeptide(L)' 'VEGAFGVLKNDYNFNRFLTRGKNNVKTEFILLCLAYNVNKLHAKIQNERIGKPLHELKTA' A
#
# COMPACT_ATOMS: atom_id res chain seq x y z
N VAL A 1 -6.78 -1.26 9.47
CA VAL A 1 -6.39 -2.22 8.39
C VAL A 1 -7.24 -2.05 7.13
N GLU A 2 -8.49 -1.58 7.23
CA GLU A 2 -9.44 -1.48 6.10
C GLU A 2 -9.02 -0.53 4.96
N GLY A 3 -8.32 0.57 5.26
CA GLY A 3 -7.94 1.55 4.22
C GLY A 3 -7.10 0.97 3.08
N ALA A 4 -6.11 0.13 3.37
CA ALA A 4 -5.30 -0.51 2.33
C ALA A 4 -6.12 -1.50 1.50
N PHE A 5 -7.03 -2.24 2.12
CA PHE A 5 -7.93 -3.16 1.41
C PHE A 5 -8.92 -2.42 0.50
N GLY A 6 -9.42 -1.27 0.94
CA GLY A 6 -10.29 -0.40 0.13
C GLY A 6 -9.58 0.08 -1.13
N VAL A 7 -8.37 0.62 -0.98
CA VAL A 7 -7.55 1.09 -2.13
C VAL A 7 -7.24 -0.06 -3.08
N LEU A 8 -6.81 -1.21 -2.57
CA LEU A 8 -6.49 -2.35 -3.43
C LEU A 8 -7.73 -2.83 -4.22
N LYS A 9 -8.87 -3.01 -3.56
CA LYS A 9 -10.06 -3.53 -4.23
C LYS A 9 -10.70 -2.53 -5.18
N ASN A 10 -10.93 -1.31 -4.71
CA ASN A 10 -11.69 -0.30 -5.45
C ASN A 10 -10.79 0.49 -6.41
N ASP A 11 -9.74 1.11 -5.89
CA ASP A 11 -8.92 2.04 -6.70
C ASP A 11 -8.02 1.28 -7.68
N TYR A 12 -7.47 0.13 -7.26
CA TYR A 12 -6.64 -0.70 -8.13
C TYR A 12 -7.45 -1.75 -8.88
N ASN A 13 -8.78 -1.79 -8.69
CA ASN A 13 -9.68 -2.80 -9.26
C ASN A 13 -9.20 -4.25 -9.04
N PHE A 14 -8.51 -4.50 -7.92
CA PHE A 14 -7.98 -5.82 -7.60
C PHE A 14 -9.10 -6.74 -7.09
N ASN A 15 -9.60 -7.58 -8.00
CA ASN A 15 -10.70 -8.50 -7.71
C ASN A 15 -10.22 -9.88 -7.27
N ARG A 16 -9.10 -10.36 -7.83
CA ARG A 16 -8.53 -11.67 -7.54
C ARG A 16 -7.05 -11.73 -7.93
N PHE A 17 -6.33 -12.68 -7.33
CA PHE A 17 -5.01 -13.07 -7.79
C PHE A 17 -5.08 -13.69 -9.20
N LEU A 18 -4.10 -13.36 -10.04
CA LEU A 18 -3.96 -13.88 -11.39
C LEU A 18 -3.27 -15.24 -11.40
N THR A 19 -2.36 -15.46 -10.44
CA THR A 19 -1.61 -16.71 -10.32
C THR A 19 -2.34 -17.73 -9.45
N ARG A 20 -1.96 -19.01 -9.59
CA ARG A 20 -2.52 -20.14 -8.84
C ARG A 20 -1.43 -20.91 -8.11
N GLY A 21 -1.82 -21.58 -7.03
CA GLY A 21 -0.92 -22.32 -6.16
C GLY A 21 -0.31 -21.43 -5.08
N LYS A 22 -0.10 -22.00 -3.89
CA LYS A 22 0.26 -21.26 -2.67
C LYS A 22 1.50 -20.37 -2.83
N ASN A 23 2.55 -20.88 -3.49
CA ASN A 23 3.80 -20.16 -3.65
C ASN A 23 3.64 -18.96 -4.60
N ASN A 24 2.95 -19.14 -5.73
CA ASN A 24 2.78 -18.07 -6.70
C ASN A 24 1.85 -16.97 -6.17
N VAL A 25 0.75 -17.35 -5.51
CA VAL A 25 -0.16 -16.38 -4.86
C VAL A 25 0.58 -15.59 -3.78
N LYS A 26 1.46 -16.23 -3.01
CA LYS A 26 2.28 -15.53 -2.02
C LYS A 26 3.22 -14.52 -2.68
N THR A 27 3.88 -14.89 -3.78
CA THR A 27 4.74 -13.98 -4.53
C THR A 27 3.95 -12.80 -5.08
N GLU A 28 2.80 -13.05 -5.72
CA GLU A 28 1.92 -12.00 -6.26
C GLU A 28 1.44 -11.06 -5.15
N PHE A 29 1.07 -11.60 -3.99
CA PHE A 29 0.68 -10.80 -2.83
C PHE A 29 1.82 -9.89 -2.33
N ILE A 30 3.04 -10.41 -2.24
CA ILE A 30 4.22 -9.61 -1.84
C ILE A 30 4.46 -8.48 -2.85
N LEU A 31 4.39 -8.78 -4.14
CA LEU A 31 4.55 -7.77 -5.20
C LEU A 31 3.45 -6.70 -5.15
N LEU A 32 2.20 -7.10 -4.91
CA LEU A 32 1.08 -6.18 -4.75
C LEU A 32 1.30 -5.22 -3.57
N CYS A 33 1.71 -5.75 -2.41
CA CYS A 33 2.02 -4.95 -1.24
C CYS A 33 3.20 -4.00 -1.47
N LEU A 34 4.23 -4.46 -2.18
CA LEU A 34 5.37 -3.61 -2.54
C LEU A 34 4.93 -2.46 -3.43
N ALA A 35 4.19 -2.74 -4.50
CA ALA A 35 3.67 -1.73 -5.42
C ALA A 35 2.80 -0.68 -4.70
N TYR A 36 1.90 -1.13 -3.82
CA TYR A 36 1.09 -0.24 -2.99
C TYR A 36 1.95 0.69 -2.11
N ASN A 37 2.98 0.16 -1.45
CA ASN A 37 3.86 0.97 -0.60
C ASN A 37 4.71 1.96 -1.41
N VAL A 38 5.19 1.57 -2.60
CA VAL A 38 5.89 2.47 -3.52
C VAL A 38 4.98 3.61 -3.96
N ASN A 39 3.74 3.32 -4.33
CA ASN A 39 2.75 4.35 -4.69
C ASN A 39 2.45 5.28 -3.52
N LYS A 40 2.34 4.74 -2.29
CA LYS A 40 2.15 5.54 -1.08
C LYS A 40 3.35 6.46 -0.81
N LEU A 41 4.57 5.96 -1.00
CA LEU A 41 5.79 6.77 -0.88
C LEU A 41 5.85 7.85 -1.96
N HIS A 42 5.56 7.49 -3.21
CA HIS A 42 5.50 8.43 -4.33
C HIS A 42 4.50 9.56 -4.04
N ALA A 43 3.28 9.23 -3.60
CA ALA A 43 2.31 10.22 -3.18
C ALA A 43 2.82 11.10 -2.03
N LYS A 44 3.54 10.53 -1.06
CA LYS A 44 4.14 11.30 0.04
C LYS A 44 5.21 12.29 -0.45
N ILE A 45 6.00 11.90 -1.45
CA ILE A 45 6.98 12.77 -2.11
C ILE A 45 6.27 13.91 -2.84
N GLN A 46 5.30 13.60 -3.69
CA GLN A 46 4.55 14.59 -4.50
C GLN A 46 3.82 15.61 -3.64
N ASN A 47 3.38 15.23 -2.44
CA ASN A 47 2.73 16.13 -1.50
C ASN A 47 3.71 16.85 -0.56
N GLU A 48 5.03 16.72 -0.75
CA GLU A 48 6.07 17.32 0.12
C GLU A 48 5.90 16.97 1.61
N ARG A 49 5.45 15.74 1.89
CA ARG A 49 5.18 15.25 3.26
C ARG A 49 6.30 14.38 3.82
N ILE A 50 7.43 14.26 3.13
CA ILE A 50 8.62 13.59 3.67
C ILE A 50 9.09 14.31 4.94
N GLY A 51 9.49 13.55 5.96
CA GLY A 51 9.96 14.09 7.24
C GLY A 51 8.88 14.70 8.14
N LYS A 52 7.66 14.93 7.63
CA LYS A 52 6.54 15.49 8.40
C LYS A 52 5.76 14.36 9.11
N PRO A 53 5.60 14.40 10.43
CA PRO A 53 4.80 13.41 11.15
C PRO A 53 3.31 13.58 10.81
N LEU A 54 2.54 12.49 10.87
CA LEU A 54 1.09 12.53 10.59
C LEU A 54 0.30 13.20 11.72
N HIS A 55 0.81 13.10 12.95
CA HIS A 55 0.24 13.69 14.15
C HIS A 55 1.33 14.49 14.86
N GLU A 56 0.92 15.49 15.64
CA GLU A 56 1.86 16.26 16.45
C GLU A 56 2.62 15.36 17.42
N LEU A 57 3.90 15.64 17.60
CA LEU A 57 4.70 14.97 18.61
C LEU A 57 4.20 15.41 19.98
N LYS A 58 3.78 14.46 20.83
CA LYS A 58 3.43 14.79 22.20
C LYS A 58 4.68 15.23 22.94
N THR A 59 4.69 16.47 23.42
CA THR A 59 5.68 16.95 24.38
C THR A 59 5.43 16.29 25.74
N ALA A 60 6.51 15.92 26.44
CA ALA A 60 6.46 15.30 27.76
C ALA A 60 5.94 16.26 28.84
#